data_AF-A0A554VEI1-F1
#
_entry.id   AF-A0A554VEI1-F1
#
_cell.length_a   1.000
_cell.length_b   1.000
_cell.length_c   1.000
_cell.angle_alpha   90.00
_cell.angle_beta   90.00
_cell.angle_gamma   90.00
#
_symmetry.space_group_name_H-M   'P 1'
#
loop_
_entity.id
_entity.type
_entity.pdbx_description
1 polymer ?
#
loop_
_entity_poly.entity_id
_entity_poly.type
_entity_poly.pdbx_seq_one_letter_code
_entity_poly.pdbx_strand_id
1 'polypeptide(L)'
;MNQLSRIIIATIFKVTLLILSLFFASDLNAQNTSYAVNYNRNKTTIKVQDGMFNNFSINYEGEITLSNDDKDVIAISDGGYLEIKKSAFGSKRRIVIESEANGNLNKKYFVGSSRKDFASEGKKWLSEILPEVVKTTALGAKGRVNRFYSQGGANSVFNEIRTLKSDHVKSKYFKLVLEKNLSSNELESLLRVAGKEINSDHYLSDLLKYRQHSFFASSSLVSAYIDATKSINSDHYVTSVLSTAIEDASFSDDQVGKLFEITAGINSDHYMSQVLMKVMKKRELNDANLMLLINNSKQIASDHYKSQVLLKALDLPELSKGNYNAFLGTLSDIQSDHYITAVFSKLLDEKLDASELSKLIHLAGESVSSDHYMAQVLGKLINKQGLSGDNLDVLIGALSSVGSDHYSAVILKKLARKNLSESQLVSVFRGMSQISSDHYLSESLIAFAPSVNASGDNVKEAYRDACKTISSETYYGRALRAIK
;
A
#
# COMPACT_ATOMS: atom_id res chain seq x y z
N MET A 1 -1.14 16.34 57.46
CA MET A 1 -1.19 17.62 56.71
C MET A 1 -2.48 18.34 57.05
N ASN A 2 -2.39 19.59 57.49
CA ASN A 2 -3.56 20.41 57.83
C ASN A 2 -4.31 20.81 56.53
N GLN A 3 -5.60 21.13 56.63
CA GLN A 3 -6.46 21.56 55.51
C GLN A 3 -5.82 22.67 54.67
N LEU A 4 -5.17 23.64 55.32
CA LEU A 4 -4.40 24.69 54.66
C LEU A 4 -3.24 24.16 53.80
N SER A 5 -2.53 23.13 54.28
CA SER A 5 -1.42 22.52 53.54
C SER A 5 -1.90 21.85 52.25
N ARG A 6 -3.09 21.24 52.27
CA ARG A 6 -3.69 20.59 51.10
C ARG A 6 -4.15 21.61 50.06
N ILE A 7 -4.73 22.73 50.49
CA ILE A 7 -5.17 23.80 49.60
C ILE A 7 -3.98 24.48 48.94
N ILE A 8 -2.92 24.77 49.70
CA ILE A 8 -1.70 25.39 49.14
C ILE A 8 -1.02 24.47 48.12
N ILE A 9 -0.87 23.18 48.43
CA ILE A 9 -0.26 22.22 47.49
C ILE A 9 -1.12 22.03 46.24
N ALA A 10 -2.45 21.93 46.38
CA ALA A 10 -3.35 21.82 45.23
C ALA A 10 -3.33 23.07 44.34
N THR A 11 -3.14 24.25 44.94
CA THR A 11 -3.07 25.53 44.21
C THR A 11 -1.73 25.68 43.50
N ILE A 12 -0.63 25.34 44.17
CA ILE A 12 0.71 25.32 43.56
C ILE A 12 0.73 24.32 42.40
N PHE A 13 0.17 23.12 42.56
CA PHE A 13 0.12 22.10 41.51
C PHE A 13 -0.71 22.54 40.30
N LYS A 14 -1.86 23.22 40.50
CA LYS A 14 -2.66 23.79 39.40
C LYS A 14 -1.92 24.92 38.67
N VAL A 15 -1.21 25.78 39.40
CA VAL A 15 -0.41 26.85 38.81
C VAL A 15 0.80 26.28 38.07
N THR A 16 1.45 25.23 38.59
CA THR A 16 2.53 24.55 37.85
C THR A 16 2.00 23.84 36.62
N LEU A 17 0.84 23.19 36.67
CA LEU A 17 0.22 22.55 35.50
C LEU A 17 -0.17 23.58 34.42
N LEU A 18 -0.66 24.75 34.83
CA LEU A 18 -1.00 25.86 33.93
C LEU A 18 0.27 26.45 33.28
N ILE A 19 1.34 26.65 34.05
CA ILE A 19 2.64 27.12 33.54
C ILE A 19 3.27 26.08 32.63
N LEU A 20 3.21 24.78 32.99
CA LEU A 20 3.67 23.68 32.12
C LEU A 20 2.87 23.64 30.82
N SER A 21 1.54 23.85 30.87
CA SER A 21 0.70 23.92 29.66
C SER A 21 1.03 25.10 28.76
N LEU A 22 1.53 26.21 29.31
CA LEU A 22 2.04 27.36 28.54
C LEU A 22 3.41 27.08 27.92
N PHE A 23 4.25 26.24 28.53
CA PHE A 23 5.50 25.77 27.93
C PHE A 23 5.26 24.68 26.86
N PHE A 24 4.30 23.77 27.06
CA PHE A 24 3.92 22.76 26.05
C PHE A 24 3.08 23.30 24.89
N ALA A 25 2.45 24.47 25.04
CA ALA A 25 1.73 25.15 23.94
C ALA A 25 2.65 25.91 22.99
N SER A 26 3.96 25.97 23.25
CA SER A 26 4.90 26.74 22.42
C SER A 26 5.46 25.98 21.20
N ASP A 27 5.18 24.69 21.04
CA ASP A 27 5.65 23.86 19.92
C ASP A 27 4.53 23.34 18.97
N LEU A 28 3.36 23.99 18.96
CA LEU A 28 2.31 23.74 17.96
C LEU A 28 1.89 25.03 17.24
N ASN A 29 2.88 25.79 16.75
CA ASN A 29 2.66 26.67 15.61
C ASN A 29 3.39 26.08 14.42
N ALA A 30 2.79 25.08 13.78
CA ALA A 30 3.04 24.90 12.36
C ALA A 30 2.62 26.22 11.68
N GLN A 31 3.60 27.09 11.37
CA GLN A 31 3.37 28.22 10.50
C GLN A 31 2.97 27.64 9.14
N ASN A 32 1.68 27.42 8.93
CA ASN A 32 1.15 26.94 7.67
C ASN A 32 1.25 28.10 6.66
N THR A 33 2.43 28.28 6.08
CA THR A 33 2.59 29.14 4.93
C THR A 33 1.71 28.59 3.82
N SER A 34 0.65 29.31 3.44
CA SER A 34 -0.26 28.89 2.38
C SER A 34 0.21 29.46 1.04
N TYR A 35 0.15 28.63 0.00
CA TYR A 35 0.54 28.99 -1.36
C TYR A 35 -0.65 28.77 -2.29
N ALA A 36 -1.03 29.79 -3.04
CA ALA A 36 -2.00 29.67 -4.12
C ALA A 36 -1.34 30.12 -5.42
N VAL A 37 -1.19 29.19 -6.36
CA VAL A 37 -0.66 29.46 -7.69
C VAL A 37 -1.79 29.30 -8.71
N ASN A 38 -2.02 30.33 -9.51
CA ASN A 38 -3.00 30.33 -10.59
C ASN A 38 -2.29 30.62 -11.91
N TYR A 39 -2.56 29.78 -12.91
CA TYR A 39 -2.06 29.95 -14.27
C TYR A 39 -3.23 30.31 -15.18
N ASN A 40 -3.14 31.45 -15.87
CA ASN A 40 -4.13 31.88 -16.86
C ASN A 40 -3.43 32.29 -18.15
N ARG A 41 -3.53 31.45 -19.19
CA ARG A 41 -2.82 31.57 -20.47
C ARG A 41 -1.30 31.73 -20.25
N ASN A 42 -0.81 32.97 -20.29
CA ASN A 42 0.62 33.33 -20.14
C ASN A 42 0.94 34.00 -18.79
N LYS A 43 -0.09 34.24 -17.96
CA LYS A 43 0.04 34.94 -16.69
C LYS A 43 0.08 33.96 -15.53
N THR A 44 1.07 34.11 -14.68
CA THR A 44 1.18 33.38 -13.42
C THR A 44 0.90 34.33 -12.26
N THR A 45 -0.05 33.97 -11.40
CA THR A 45 -0.34 34.65 -10.15
C THR A 45 0.00 33.74 -8.99
N ILE A 46 0.85 34.21 -8.08
CA ILE A 46 1.22 33.51 -6.85
C ILE A 46 0.80 34.37 -5.68
N LYS A 47 0.09 33.78 -4.73
CA LYS A 47 -0.18 34.38 -3.41
C LYS A 47 0.50 33.52 -2.36
N VAL A 48 1.29 34.17 -1.51
CA VAL A 48 1.95 33.55 -0.37
C VAL A 48 1.40 34.20 0.88
N GLN A 49 0.85 33.39 1.77
CA GLN A 49 0.42 33.84 3.09
C GLN A 49 1.26 33.15 4.15
N ASP A 50 2.07 33.93 4.86
CA ASP A 50 2.98 33.43 5.88
C ASP A 50 2.67 34.13 7.21
N GLY A 51 1.79 33.51 8.00
CA GLY A 51 1.26 34.10 9.22
C GLY A 51 0.45 35.40 8.98
N MET A 52 0.32 36.21 10.03
CA MET A 52 -0.54 37.41 10.00
C MET A 52 0.07 38.58 9.23
N PHE A 53 1.41 38.68 9.16
CA PHE A 53 2.11 39.89 8.74
C PHE A 53 3.04 39.71 7.53
N ASN A 54 3.22 38.49 7.02
CA ASN A 54 4.18 38.22 5.93
C ASN A 54 3.48 37.73 4.66
N ASN A 55 2.55 38.55 4.15
CA ASN A 55 1.73 38.22 2.99
C ASN A 55 2.19 39.00 1.75
N PHE A 56 2.48 38.29 0.66
CA PHE A 56 2.81 38.91 -0.62
C PHE A 56 2.15 38.19 -1.80
N SER A 57 2.02 38.91 -2.91
CA SER A 57 1.52 38.37 -4.17
C SER A 57 2.43 38.77 -5.31
N ILE A 58 2.65 37.83 -6.22
CA ILE A 58 3.44 38.03 -7.43
C ILE A 58 2.53 37.78 -8.62
N ASN A 59 2.56 38.69 -9.60
CA ASN A 59 1.95 38.47 -10.90
C ASN A 59 3.01 38.68 -11.96
N TYR A 60 3.20 37.72 -12.86
CA TYR A 60 4.16 37.89 -13.93
C TYR A 60 3.71 37.19 -15.21
N GLU A 61 4.26 37.69 -16.31
CA GLU A 61 4.13 37.14 -17.65
C GLU A 61 5.51 37.25 -18.33
N GLY A 62 5.88 36.21 -19.07
CA GLY A 62 7.18 36.14 -19.73
C GLY A 62 8.31 35.52 -18.89
N GLU A 63 9.46 35.34 -19.51
CA GLU A 63 10.68 34.83 -18.88
C GLU A 63 11.39 35.96 -18.12
N ILE A 64 11.56 35.77 -16.81
CA ILE A 64 12.18 36.77 -15.92
C ILE A 64 13.63 36.37 -15.65
N THR A 65 14.56 37.26 -15.97
CA THR A 65 16.01 37.09 -15.70
C THR A 65 16.43 37.98 -14.54
N LEU A 66 17.07 37.37 -13.55
CA LEU A 66 17.52 38.04 -12.32
C LEU A 66 19.01 38.35 -12.36
N SER A 67 19.44 39.33 -11.56
CA SER A 67 20.85 39.59 -11.30
C SER A 67 21.51 38.40 -10.58
N ASN A 68 22.84 38.33 -10.61
CA ASN A 68 23.60 37.22 -10.03
C ASN A 68 23.42 37.05 -8.51
N ASP A 69 23.04 38.11 -7.81
CA ASP A 69 22.78 38.15 -6.37
C ASP A 69 21.29 38.06 -5.99
N ASP A 70 20.41 37.85 -6.98
CA ASP A 70 18.95 37.82 -6.84
C ASP A 70 18.37 39.11 -6.20
N LYS A 71 19.02 40.25 -6.41
CA LYS A 71 18.60 41.57 -5.87
C LYS A 71 18.00 42.53 -6.91
N ASP A 72 18.05 42.18 -8.20
CA ASP A 72 17.43 42.95 -9.26
C ASP A 72 16.87 42.05 -10.39
N VAL A 73 15.97 42.61 -11.18
CA VAL A 73 15.52 42.03 -12.46
C VAL A 73 16.24 42.72 -13.59
N ILE A 74 16.95 41.96 -14.41
CA ILE A 74 17.82 42.50 -15.47
C ILE A 74 17.24 42.32 -16.88
N ALA A 75 16.33 41.36 -17.07
CA ALA A 75 15.59 41.24 -18.31
C ALA A 75 14.22 40.59 -18.07
N ILE A 76 13.26 40.93 -18.92
CA ILE A 76 11.96 40.29 -19.03
C ILE A 76 11.72 40.07 -20.53
N SER A 77 11.23 38.90 -20.93
CA SER A 77 10.90 38.65 -22.34
C SER A 77 9.92 39.69 -22.89
N ASP A 78 9.94 39.92 -24.20
CA ASP A 78 9.12 40.95 -24.85
C ASP A 78 7.63 40.83 -24.49
N GLY A 79 6.99 41.97 -24.26
CA GLY A 79 5.60 42.08 -23.76
C GLY A 79 5.36 41.55 -22.34
N GLY A 80 6.38 41.03 -21.66
CA GLY A 80 6.28 40.50 -20.31
C GLY A 80 6.31 41.57 -19.22
N TYR A 81 5.92 41.17 -18.02
CA TYR A 81 5.97 42.03 -16.83
C TYR A 81 6.14 41.23 -15.55
N LEU A 82 6.55 41.91 -14.48
CA LEU A 82 6.59 41.40 -13.12
C LEU A 82 5.98 42.43 -12.16
N GLU A 83 5.03 41.99 -11.35
CA GLU A 83 4.45 42.77 -10.27
C GLU A 83 4.64 42.04 -8.95
N ILE A 84 5.26 42.70 -7.96
CA ILE A 84 5.42 42.20 -6.59
C ILE A 84 4.64 43.12 -5.65
N LYS A 85 3.73 42.59 -4.86
CA LYS A 85 3.00 43.32 -3.81
C LYS A 85 3.25 42.67 -2.46
N LYS A 86 3.59 43.45 -1.43
CA LYS A 86 3.64 42.98 -0.04
C LYS A 86 2.82 43.92 0.84
N SER A 87 2.04 43.32 1.73
CA SER A 87 1.29 44.04 2.76
C SER A 87 1.80 43.59 4.12
N ALA A 88 2.40 44.50 4.89
CA ALA A 88 2.93 44.23 6.22
C ALA A 88 2.72 45.45 7.12
N PHE A 89 2.24 45.23 8.36
CA PHE A 89 2.08 46.28 9.39
C PHE A 89 1.42 47.58 8.90
N GLY A 90 0.31 47.48 8.15
CA GLY A 90 -0.43 48.64 7.62
C GLY A 90 0.23 49.34 6.42
N SER A 91 1.42 48.92 5.98
CA SER A 91 2.08 49.42 4.77
C SER A 91 1.89 48.44 3.60
N LYS A 92 1.45 48.96 2.45
CA LYS A 92 1.36 48.21 1.20
C LYS A 92 2.41 48.73 0.23
N ARG A 93 3.35 47.88 -0.15
CA ARG A 93 4.40 48.20 -1.13
C ARG A 93 4.17 47.41 -2.40
N ARG A 94 4.45 48.04 -3.55
CA ARG A 94 4.28 47.42 -4.86
C ARG A 94 5.37 47.85 -5.83
N ILE A 95 5.96 46.88 -6.51
CA ILE A 95 6.85 47.09 -7.66
C ILE A 95 6.15 46.54 -8.90
N VAL A 96 6.25 47.28 -10.00
CA VAL A 96 5.87 46.82 -11.34
C VAL A 96 7.07 47.02 -12.24
N ILE A 97 7.47 45.99 -12.97
CA ILE A 97 8.54 45.99 -13.95
C ILE A 97 7.94 45.52 -15.27
N GLU A 98 7.99 46.36 -16.29
CA GLU A 98 7.46 46.09 -17.62
C GLU A 98 8.62 46.06 -18.62
N SER A 99 8.62 45.09 -19.53
CA SER A 99 9.56 45.06 -20.65
C SER A 99 9.09 46.02 -21.75
N GLU A 100 9.98 46.89 -22.21
CA GLU A 100 9.75 47.76 -23.37
C GLU A 100 10.24 47.08 -24.66
N ALA A 101 9.73 47.50 -25.82
CA ALA A 101 10.04 46.88 -27.12
C ALA A 101 11.54 46.89 -27.51
N ASN A 102 12.36 47.71 -26.85
CA ASN A 102 13.82 47.78 -27.02
C ASN A 102 14.60 46.91 -26.01
N GLY A 103 13.90 46.14 -25.17
CA GLY A 103 14.48 45.33 -24.11
C GLY A 103 14.80 46.08 -22.80
N ASN A 104 14.52 47.39 -22.74
CA ASN A 104 14.66 48.16 -21.50
C ASN A 104 13.55 47.80 -20.51
N LEU A 105 13.86 47.94 -19.22
CA LEU A 105 12.90 47.66 -18.15
C LEU A 105 12.37 48.95 -17.54
N ASN A 106 11.06 49.18 -17.65
CA ASN A 106 10.38 50.25 -16.95
C ASN A 106 10.01 49.81 -15.54
N LYS A 107 10.73 50.32 -14.54
CA LYS A 107 10.56 49.94 -13.12
C LYS A 107 9.81 51.04 -12.36
N LYS A 108 8.69 50.68 -11.73
CA LYS A 108 7.82 51.58 -10.97
C LYS A 108 7.65 51.07 -9.55
N TYR A 109 7.78 51.95 -8.56
CA TYR A 109 7.60 51.65 -7.13
C TYR A 109 6.47 52.47 -6.53
N PHE A 110 5.67 51.85 -5.66
CA PHE A 110 4.52 52.45 -5.01
C PHE A 110 4.47 52.09 -3.51
N VAL A 111 4.11 53.07 -2.69
CA VAL A 111 3.73 52.91 -1.28
C VAL A 111 2.28 53.37 -1.13
N GLY A 112 1.38 52.43 -0.82
CA GLY A 112 -0.06 52.65 -0.94
C GLY A 112 -0.46 52.93 -2.40
N SER A 113 -1.12 54.06 -2.62
CA SER A 113 -1.46 54.58 -3.96
C SER A 113 -0.40 55.54 -4.53
N SER A 114 0.57 55.98 -3.73
CA SER A 114 1.56 56.99 -4.13
C SER A 114 2.74 56.35 -4.86
N ARG A 115 3.06 56.86 -6.05
CA ARG A 115 4.29 56.50 -6.78
C ARG A 115 5.48 57.16 -6.09
N LYS A 116 6.54 56.39 -5.86
CA LYS A 116 7.81 56.82 -5.27
C LYS A 116 8.94 56.66 -6.26
N ASP A 117 10.06 57.32 -6.00
CA ASP A 117 11.25 57.16 -6.82
C ASP A 117 11.74 55.71 -6.77
N PHE A 118 11.94 55.13 -7.96
CA PHE A 118 12.45 53.78 -8.06
C PHE A 118 13.96 53.74 -7.80
N ALA A 119 14.72 54.75 -8.27
CA ALA A 119 16.18 54.69 -8.24
C ALA A 119 16.75 54.64 -6.80
N SER A 120 16.07 55.30 -5.86
CA SER A 120 16.38 55.27 -4.43
C SER A 120 15.62 54.17 -3.67
N GLU A 121 14.37 54.43 -3.29
CA GLU A 121 13.61 53.55 -2.40
C GLU A 121 13.16 52.25 -3.07
N GLY A 122 12.74 52.32 -4.33
CA GLY A 122 12.24 51.15 -5.06
C GLY A 122 13.31 50.09 -5.29
N LYS A 123 14.52 50.50 -5.68
CA LYS A 123 15.68 49.62 -5.88
C LYS A 123 16.09 48.95 -4.58
N LYS A 124 16.12 49.71 -3.47
CA LYS A 124 16.37 49.16 -2.14
C LYS A 124 15.33 48.11 -1.76
N TRP A 125 14.05 48.44 -1.89
CA TRP A 125 12.99 47.49 -1.54
C TRP A 125 12.98 46.25 -2.45
N LEU A 126 13.27 46.39 -3.76
CA LEU A 126 13.44 45.26 -4.66
C LEU A 126 14.54 44.31 -4.17
N SER A 127 15.69 44.86 -3.80
CA SER A 127 16.83 44.09 -3.30
C SER A 127 16.57 43.36 -1.98
N GLU A 128 15.60 43.85 -1.19
CA GLU A 128 15.16 43.23 0.06
C GLU A 128 14.12 42.12 -0.19
N ILE A 129 13.15 42.35 -1.07
CA ILE A 129 12.01 41.43 -1.27
C ILE A 129 12.31 40.31 -2.26
N LEU A 130 13.14 40.55 -3.27
CA LEU A 130 13.38 39.59 -4.34
C LEU A 130 14.02 38.28 -3.85
N PRO A 131 15.00 38.28 -2.92
CA PRO A 131 15.54 37.05 -2.34
C PRO A 131 14.48 36.19 -1.61
N GLU A 132 13.51 36.83 -0.94
CA GLU A 132 12.39 36.12 -0.29
C GLU A 132 11.46 35.50 -1.34
N VAL A 133 11.13 36.27 -2.38
CA VAL A 133 10.28 35.84 -3.51
C VAL A 133 10.84 34.61 -4.21
N VAL A 134 12.13 34.57 -4.52
CA VAL A 134 12.73 33.45 -5.26
C VAL A 134 12.92 32.19 -4.43
N LYS A 135 12.97 32.31 -3.09
CA LYS A 135 13.04 31.16 -2.16
C LYS A 135 11.70 30.49 -1.89
N THR A 136 10.62 31.21 -2.16
CA THR A 136 9.24 30.81 -1.87
C THR A 136 8.44 30.56 -3.16
N THR A 137 8.96 31.00 -4.31
CA THR A 137 8.32 30.83 -5.62
C THR A 137 9.30 30.36 -6.68
N ALA A 138 8.78 29.80 -7.77
CA ALA A 138 9.60 29.35 -8.91
C ALA A 138 10.00 30.50 -9.86
N LEU A 139 9.89 31.77 -9.43
CA LEU A 139 10.25 32.93 -10.25
C LEU A 139 11.73 32.86 -10.65
N GLY A 140 12.02 32.94 -11.95
CA GLY A 140 13.38 32.88 -12.48
C GLY A 140 14.11 31.55 -12.22
N ALA A 141 13.41 30.48 -11.80
CA ALA A 141 14.04 29.24 -11.36
C ALA A 141 14.99 28.63 -12.40
N LYS A 142 14.62 28.67 -13.69
CA LYS A 142 15.46 28.15 -14.79
C LYS A 142 16.81 28.89 -14.87
N GLY A 143 16.78 30.22 -14.83
CA GLY A 143 17.99 31.05 -14.82
C GLY A 143 18.84 30.82 -13.58
N ARG A 144 18.21 30.76 -12.40
CA ARG A 144 18.90 30.49 -11.13
C ARG A 144 19.57 29.12 -11.12
N VAL A 145 18.87 28.05 -11.53
CA VAL A 145 19.44 26.70 -11.65
C VAL A 145 20.61 26.67 -12.62
N ASN A 146 20.48 27.30 -13.81
CA ASN A 146 21.59 27.40 -14.77
C ASN A 146 22.81 28.10 -14.17
N ARG A 147 22.59 29.21 -13.46
CA ARG A 147 23.64 29.97 -12.80
C ARG A 147 24.35 29.13 -11.73
N PHE A 148 23.62 28.54 -10.79
CA PHE A 148 24.22 27.71 -9.75
C PHE A 148 24.93 26.47 -10.31
N TYR A 149 24.34 25.82 -11.33
CA TYR A 149 24.97 24.70 -12.00
C TYR A 149 26.29 25.10 -12.70
N SER A 150 26.34 26.28 -13.34
CA SER A 150 27.58 26.77 -13.95
C SER A 150 28.68 27.12 -12.94
N GLN A 151 28.31 27.46 -11.70
CA GLN A 151 29.26 27.84 -10.65
C GLN A 151 29.89 26.65 -9.92
N GLY A 152 29.23 25.49 -9.88
CA GLY A 152 29.78 24.32 -9.18
C GLY A 152 29.00 23.03 -9.36
N GLY A 153 28.37 22.84 -10.52
CA GLY A 153 27.65 21.63 -10.89
C GLY A 153 26.38 21.40 -10.06
N ALA A 154 25.95 20.14 -9.98
CA ALA A 154 24.71 19.78 -9.29
C ALA A 154 24.76 20.13 -7.79
N ASN A 155 25.92 19.99 -7.15
CA ASN A 155 26.10 20.28 -5.73
C ASN A 155 25.78 21.74 -5.36
N SER A 156 26.17 22.70 -6.22
CA SER A 156 25.79 24.11 -6.02
C SER A 156 24.28 24.32 -6.10
N VAL A 157 23.58 23.59 -6.97
CA VAL A 157 22.11 23.62 -7.04
C VAL A 157 21.49 22.98 -5.80
N PHE A 158 22.02 21.86 -5.32
CA PHE A 158 21.54 21.22 -4.08
C PHE A 158 21.71 22.12 -2.85
N ASN A 159 22.80 22.88 -2.77
CA ASN A 159 23.00 23.87 -1.72
C ASN A 159 21.93 24.97 -1.75
N GLU A 160 21.59 25.47 -2.93
CA GLU A 160 20.48 26.41 -3.08
C GLU A 160 19.15 25.79 -2.64
N ILE A 161 18.87 24.55 -3.07
CA ILE A 161 17.62 23.84 -2.74
C ILE A 161 17.38 23.76 -1.23
N ARG A 162 18.42 23.53 -0.43
CA ARG A 162 18.33 23.50 1.04
C ARG A 162 17.91 24.82 1.66
N THR A 163 18.06 25.94 0.94
CA THR A 163 17.63 27.26 1.40
C THR A 163 16.21 27.62 1.00
N LEU A 164 15.59 26.84 0.09
CA LEU A 164 14.24 27.06 -0.39
C LEU A 164 13.22 26.63 0.67
N LYS A 165 12.11 27.35 0.76
CA LYS A 165 11.08 27.12 1.78
C LYS A 165 9.94 26.22 1.31
N SER A 166 9.68 26.15 0.00
CA SER A 166 8.52 25.47 -0.56
C SER A 166 8.92 24.18 -1.27
N ASP A 167 8.30 23.06 -0.90
CA ASP A 167 8.51 21.75 -1.54
C ASP A 167 8.21 21.76 -3.03
N HIS A 168 7.19 22.53 -3.46
CA HIS A 168 6.91 22.75 -4.87
C HIS A 168 8.11 23.37 -5.60
N VAL A 169 8.73 24.38 -4.99
CA VAL A 169 9.89 25.07 -5.57
C VAL A 169 11.11 24.17 -5.53
N LYS A 170 11.35 23.44 -4.42
CA LYS A 170 12.41 22.42 -4.33
C LYS A 170 12.26 21.39 -5.45
N SER A 171 11.08 20.79 -5.61
CA SER A 171 10.77 19.83 -6.68
C SER A 171 11.01 20.43 -8.07
N LYS A 172 10.60 21.68 -8.32
CA LYS A 172 10.88 22.37 -9.59
C LYS A 172 12.39 22.51 -9.85
N TYR A 173 13.19 22.86 -8.85
CA TYR A 173 14.64 22.99 -8.98
C TYR A 173 15.29 21.63 -9.25
N PHE A 174 14.86 20.57 -8.56
CA PHE A 174 15.30 19.21 -8.82
C PHE A 174 15.00 18.76 -10.25
N LYS A 175 13.77 19.00 -10.73
CA LYS A 175 13.40 18.68 -12.12
C LYS A 175 14.27 19.46 -13.12
N LEU A 176 14.52 20.75 -12.88
CA LEU A 176 15.37 21.58 -13.75
C LEU A 176 16.83 21.14 -13.77
N VAL A 177 17.39 20.67 -12.66
CA VAL A 177 18.77 20.14 -12.64
C VAL A 177 18.83 18.73 -13.24
N LEU A 178 17.76 17.94 -13.17
CA LEU A 178 17.64 16.65 -13.87
C LEU A 178 17.54 16.80 -15.40
N GLU A 179 17.26 18.00 -15.90
CA GLU A 179 17.40 18.34 -17.33
C GLU A 179 18.86 18.48 -17.79
N LYS A 180 19.82 18.47 -16.85
CA LYS A 180 21.25 18.54 -17.15
C LYS A 180 21.86 17.15 -17.30
N ASN A 181 23.09 17.11 -17.83
CA ASN A 181 23.87 15.89 -17.93
C ASN A 181 24.52 15.59 -16.57
N LEU A 182 23.76 14.92 -15.70
CA LEU A 182 24.24 14.51 -14.38
C LEU A 182 24.99 13.18 -14.46
N SER A 183 26.11 13.10 -13.74
CA SER A 183 26.81 11.83 -13.50
C SER A 183 25.99 10.93 -12.56
N SER A 184 26.29 9.62 -12.51
CA SER A 184 25.63 8.69 -11.60
C SER A 184 25.75 9.13 -10.13
N ASN A 185 26.91 9.62 -9.71
CA ASN A 185 27.12 10.12 -8.34
C ASN A 185 26.28 11.36 -8.01
N GLU A 186 26.04 12.22 -9.02
CA GLU A 186 25.18 13.40 -8.87
C GLU A 186 23.70 13.00 -8.83
N LEU A 187 23.28 11.99 -9.60
CA LEU A 187 21.93 11.42 -9.55
C LEU A 187 21.65 10.73 -8.20
N GLU A 188 22.61 9.97 -7.66
CA GLU A 188 22.50 9.39 -6.31
C GLU A 188 22.38 10.49 -5.24
N SER A 189 23.20 11.54 -5.36
CA SER A 189 23.13 12.69 -4.47
C SER A 189 21.80 13.44 -4.61
N LEU A 190 21.26 13.58 -5.82
CA LEU A 190 19.96 14.16 -6.08
C LEU A 190 18.86 13.41 -5.34
N LEU A 191 18.79 12.08 -5.48
CA LEU A 191 17.79 11.23 -4.84
C LEU A 191 17.87 11.35 -3.31
N ARG A 192 19.08 11.27 -2.75
CA ARG A 192 19.29 11.42 -1.30
C ARG A 192 18.87 12.77 -0.77
N VAL A 193 19.21 13.86 -1.48
CA VAL A 193 18.83 15.21 -1.05
C VAL A 193 17.33 15.43 -1.24
N ALA A 194 16.74 14.93 -2.33
CA ALA A 194 15.30 15.03 -2.56
C ALA A 194 14.48 14.34 -1.46
N GLY A 195 14.82 13.10 -1.11
CA GLY A 195 14.14 12.36 -0.04
C GLY A 195 14.29 12.99 1.36
N LYS A 196 15.31 13.84 1.57
CA LYS A 196 15.52 14.58 2.82
C LYS A 196 14.82 15.94 2.82
N GLU A 197 14.80 16.62 1.68
CA GLU A 197 14.43 18.04 1.60
C GLU A 197 12.98 18.28 1.15
N ILE A 198 12.34 17.31 0.49
CA ILE A 198 10.93 17.40 0.07
C ILE A 198 10.07 16.61 1.06
N ASN A 199 9.28 17.30 1.85
CA ASN A 199 8.40 16.67 2.85
C ASN A 199 7.06 16.23 2.25
N SER A 200 6.61 16.88 1.18
CA SER A 200 5.36 16.55 0.50
C SER A 200 5.49 15.28 -0.32
N ASP A 201 4.79 14.23 0.12
CA ASP A 201 4.64 12.95 -0.60
C ASP A 201 4.29 13.11 -2.08
N HIS A 202 3.38 14.04 -2.38
CA HIS A 202 2.99 14.35 -3.75
C HIS A 202 4.18 14.83 -4.58
N TYR A 203 4.91 15.85 -4.11
CA TYR A 203 6.01 16.45 -4.89
C TYR A 203 7.24 15.55 -4.96
N LEU A 204 7.49 14.73 -3.94
CA LEU A 204 8.54 13.73 -3.98
C LEU A 204 8.17 12.60 -4.94
N SER A 205 6.94 12.07 -4.88
CA SER A 205 6.43 11.07 -5.84
C SER A 205 6.49 11.55 -7.28
N ASP A 206 6.07 12.79 -7.53
CA ASP A 206 6.10 13.44 -8.84
C ASP A 206 7.55 13.63 -9.35
N LEU A 207 8.51 13.93 -8.47
CA LEU A 207 9.93 13.97 -8.83
C LEU A 207 10.51 12.59 -9.12
N LEU A 208 10.23 11.58 -8.29
CA LEU A 208 10.76 10.22 -8.47
C LEU A 208 10.26 9.57 -9.77
N LYS A 209 9.03 9.89 -10.20
CA LYS A 209 8.51 9.44 -11.50
C LYS A 209 9.01 10.28 -12.68
N TYR A 210 9.61 11.44 -12.43
CA TYR A 210 10.11 12.32 -13.48
C TYR A 210 11.45 11.80 -14.04
N ARG A 211 11.49 11.49 -15.35
CA ARG A 211 12.67 10.90 -16.03
C ARG A 211 13.24 9.66 -15.34
N GLN A 212 12.36 8.86 -14.74
CA GLN A 212 12.72 7.76 -13.84
C GLN A 212 13.67 6.72 -14.44
N HIS A 213 13.65 6.49 -15.76
CA HIS A 213 14.60 5.57 -16.43
C HIS A 213 16.07 5.91 -16.11
N SER A 214 16.38 7.20 -15.89
CA SER A 214 17.71 7.65 -15.50
C SER A 214 18.13 7.11 -14.12
N PHE A 215 17.17 6.91 -13.22
CA PHE A 215 17.40 6.36 -11.87
C PHE A 215 17.57 4.83 -11.87
N PHE A 216 17.34 4.17 -13.00
CA PHE A 216 17.47 2.71 -13.13
C PHE A 216 18.69 2.28 -13.95
N ALA A 217 19.57 3.23 -14.27
CA ALA A 217 20.78 2.98 -15.06
C ALA A 217 21.87 2.16 -14.33
N SER A 218 21.82 2.08 -13.00
CA SER A 218 22.75 1.27 -12.20
C SER A 218 22.09 0.74 -10.92
N SER A 219 22.65 -0.33 -10.35
CA SER A 219 22.20 -0.91 -9.07
C SER A 219 22.27 0.09 -7.90
N SER A 220 23.29 0.96 -7.89
CA SER A 220 23.46 2.00 -6.86
C SER A 220 22.36 3.06 -6.95
N LEU A 221 21.99 3.47 -8.17
CA LEU A 221 20.89 4.41 -8.40
C LEU A 221 19.53 3.82 -8.02
N VAL A 222 19.29 2.56 -8.36
CA VAL A 222 18.07 1.84 -7.93
C VAL A 222 17.99 1.81 -6.41
N SER A 223 19.12 1.57 -5.72
CA SER A 223 19.15 1.58 -4.25
C SER A 223 18.86 2.97 -3.68
N ALA A 224 19.46 4.03 -4.23
CA ALA A 224 19.19 5.41 -3.83
C ALA A 224 17.73 5.83 -4.09
N TYR A 225 17.12 5.32 -5.16
CA TYR A 225 15.71 5.55 -5.49
C TYR A 225 14.78 4.88 -4.47
N ILE A 226 15.06 3.61 -4.13
CA ILE A 226 14.35 2.87 -3.08
C ILE A 226 14.45 3.63 -1.74
N ASP A 227 15.64 4.11 -1.38
CA ASP A 227 15.82 4.85 -0.13
C ASP A 227 15.10 6.20 -0.12
N ALA A 228 15.07 6.93 -1.25
CA ALA A 228 14.28 8.16 -1.36
C ALA A 228 12.76 7.87 -1.26
N THR A 229 12.31 6.72 -1.76
CA THR A 229 10.91 6.29 -1.70
C THR A 229 10.45 6.05 -0.25
N LYS A 230 11.34 5.60 0.64
CA LYS A 230 11.05 5.42 2.09
C LYS A 230 10.59 6.70 2.79
N SER A 231 10.89 7.87 2.24
CA SER A 231 10.44 9.16 2.81
C SER A 231 8.98 9.48 2.49
N ILE A 232 8.30 8.69 1.65
CA ILE A 232 6.88 8.89 1.30
C ILE A 232 6.01 8.15 2.30
N ASN A 233 5.10 8.88 2.97
CA ASN A 233 4.24 8.31 4.02
C ASN A 233 2.87 7.88 3.50
N SER A 234 2.35 8.54 2.46
CA SER A 234 1.06 8.23 1.88
C SER A 234 1.09 6.92 1.10
N ASP A 235 0.28 5.95 1.54
CA ASP A 235 0.05 4.66 0.88
C ASP A 235 -0.21 4.79 -0.62
N HIS A 236 -1.00 5.80 -1.02
CA HIS A 236 -1.29 6.07 -2.43
C HIS A 236 -0.03 6.49 -3.21
N TYR A 237 0.73 7.45 -2.69
CA TYR A 237 1.91 7.97 -3.40
C TYR A 237 3.05 6.96 -3.42
N VAL A 238 3.29 6.24 -2.32
CA VAL A 238 4.32 5.18 -2.27
C VAL A 238 3.95 4.05 -3.24
N THR A 239 2.68 3.63 -3.28
CA THR A 239 2.22 2.61 -4.22
C THR A 239 2.35 3.07 -5.67
N SER A 240 2.07 4.34 -5.95
CA SER A 240 2.27 4.91 -7.29
C SER A 240 3.74 4.86 -7.71
N VAL A 241 4.68 5.23 -6.82
CA VAL A 241 6.12 5.18 -7.09
C VAL A 241 6.58 3.74 -7.28
N LEU A 242 6.26 2.84 -6.34
CA LEU A 242 6.64 1.42 -6.42
C LEU A 242 6.08 0.74 -7.67
N SER A 243 4.79 0.94 -7.98
CA SER A 243 4.16 0.34 -9.16
C SER A 243 4.80 0.79 -10.46
N THR A 244 5.25 2.05 -10.52
CA THR A 244 5.95 2.58 -11.67
C THR A 244 7.37 2.02 -11.76
N ALA A 245 8.08 1.93 -10.64
CA ALA A 245 9.41 1.34 -10.61
C ALA A 245 9.40 -0.16 -11.00
N ILE A 246 8.40 -0.92 -10.54
CA ILE A 246 8.18 -2.34 -10.92
C ILE A 246 7.89 -2.50 -12.42
N GLU A 247 7.34 -1.48 -13.08
CA GLU A 247 7.09 -1.53 -14.53
C GLU A 247 8.39 -1.36 -15.34
N ASP A 248 9.27 -0.45 -14.90
CA ASP A 248 10.35 0.08 -15.74
C ASP A 248 11.76 -0.40 -15.33
N ALA A 249 11.95 -0.86 -14.08
CA ALA A 249 13.25 -1.25 -13.55
C ALA A 249 13.46 -2.77 -13.56
N SER A 250 14.71 -3.18 -13.86
CA SER A 250 15.16 -4.54 -13.61
C SER A 250 15.80 -4.62 -12.22
N PHE A 251 15.04 -5.12 -11.24
CA PHE A 251 15.52 -5.27 -9.86
C PHE A 251 16.31 -6.56 -9.65
N SER A 252 17.40 -6.52 -8.88
CA SER A 252 17.98 -7.72 -8.27
C SER A 252 17.06 -8.27 -7.17
N ASP A 253 17.31 -9.51 -6.75
CA ASP A 253 16.53 -10.16 -5.68
C ASP A 253 16.63 -9.41 -4.34
N ASP A 254 17.82 -8.92 -4.00
CA ASP A 254 18.06 -8.05 -2.85
C ASP A 254 17.23 -6.76 -2.92
N GLN A 255 17.14 -6.15 -4.11
CA GLN A 255 16.36 -4.92 -4.29
C GLN A 255 14.85 -5.16 -4.18
N VAL A 256 14.36 -6.33 -4.62
CA VAL A 256 12.98 -6.74 -4.35
C VAL A 256 12.75 -6.96 -2.86
N GLY A 257 13.73 -7.49 -2.15
CA GLY A 257 13.68 -7.56 -0.68
C GLY A 257 13.44 -6.18 -0.05
N LYS A 258 14.21 -5.17 -0.45
CA LYS A 258 14.03 -3.79 0.01
C LYS A 258 12.69 -3.17 -0.42
N LEU A 259 12.18 -3.55 -1.59
CA LEU A 259 10.85 -3.12 -2.03
C LEU A 259 9.76 -3.68 -1.10
N PHE A 260 9.89 -4.93 -0.67
CA PHE A 260 8.98 -5.53 0.31
C PHE A 260 9.11 -4.91 1.70
N GLU A 261 10.28 -4.41 2.10
CA GLU A 261 10.41 -3.60 3.33
C GLU A 261 9.59 -2.31 3.27
N ILE A 262 9.59 -1.63 2.12
CA ILE A 262 8.74 -0.44 1.92
C ILE A 262 7.26 -0.84 1.89
N THR A 263 6.95 -1.95 1.22
CA THR A 263 5.58 -2.48 1.12
C THR A 263 4.99 -2.78 2.49
N ALA A 264 5.79 -3.28 3.43
CA ALA A 264 5.38 -3.53 4.81
C ALA A 264 4.99 -2.26 5.58
N GLY A 265 5.36 -1.07 5.11
CA GLY A 265 4.93 0.21 5.68
C GLY A 265 3.58 0.74 5.16
N ILE A 266 2.99 0.08 4.15
CA ILE A 266 1.70 0.49 3.55
C ILE A 266 0.56 0.00 4.44
N ASN A 267 -0.28 0.90 4.93
CA ASN A 267 -1.37 0.54 5.86
C ASN A 267 -2.64 0.06 5.15
N SER A 268 -2.89 0.57 3.94
CA SER A 268 -4.06 0.22 3.16
C SER A 268 -3.91 -1.13 2.48
N ASP A 269 -4.77 -2.09 2.87
CA ASP A 269 -4.92 -3.41 2.25
C ASP A 269 -5.00 -3.36 0.71
N HIS A 270 -5.75 -2.38 0.20
CA HIS A 270 -5.93 -2.18 -1.23
C HIS A 270 -4.59 -1.85 -1.91
N TYR A 271 -3.86 -0.88 -1.38
CA TYR A 271 -2.59 -0.43 -1.95
C TYR A 271 -1.48 -1.48 -1.76
N MET A 272 -1.42 -2.14 -0.60
CA MET A 272 -0.47 -3.24 -0.38
C MET A 272 -0.72 -4.38 -1.37
N SER A 273 -1.97 -4.83 -1.53
CA SER A 273 -2.30 -5.91 -2.47
C SER A 273 -1.95 -5.55 -3.91
N GLN A 274 -2.14 -4.29 -4.33
CA GLN A 274 -1.72 -3.82 -5.65
C GLN A 274 -0.22 -4.01 -5.89
N VAL A 275 0.63 -3.62 -4.92
CA VAL A 275 2.07 -3.78 -5.04
C VAL A 275 2.46 -5.26 -5.11
N LEU A 276 1.94 -6.10 -4.20
CA LEU A 276 2.24 -7.53 -4.17
C LEU A 276 1.85 -8.23 -5.49
N MET A 277 0.63 -7.97 -5.99
CA MET A 277 0.16 -8.52 -7.25
C MET A 277 0.98 -8.02 -8.45
N LYS A 278 1.39 -6.76 -8.45
CA LYS A 278 2.21 -6.18 -9.52
C LYS A 278 3.58 -6.86 -9.60
N VAL A 279 4.22 -7.08 -8.45
CA VAL A 279 5.50 -7.80 -8.37
C VAL A 279 5.38 -9.20 -8.97
N MET A 280 4.39 -10.00 -8.53
CA MET A 280 4.14 -11.35 -9.07
C MET A 280 3.85 -11.37 -10.57
N LYS A 281 3.22 -10.32 -11.10
CA LYS A 281 2.93 -10.20 -12.53
C LYS A 281 4.17 -9.91 -13.37
N LYS A 282 5.16 -9.23 -12.81
CA LYS A 282 6.27 -8.64 -13.58
C LYS A 282 7.54 -9.46 -13.56
N ARG A 283 7.72 -10.34 -12.58
CA ARG A 283 8.92 -11.15 -12.47
C ARG A 283 8.66 -12.44 -11.72
N GLU A 284 9.52 -13.40 -11.99
CA GLU A 284 9.67 -14.57 -11.14
C GLU A 284 10.36 -14.16 -9.82
N LEU A 285 9.94 -14.81 -8.74
CA LEU A 285 10.43 -14.57 -7.39
C LEU A 285 11.22 -15.80 -6.94
N ASN A 286 12.39 -15.57 -6.37
CA ASN A 286 13.13 -16.63 -5.69
C ASN A 286 12.44 -17.01 -4.36
N ASP A 287 12.95 -18.05 -3.72
CA ASP A 287 12.37 -18.58 -2.49
C ASP A 287 12.29 -17.52 -1.35
N ALA A 288 13.33 -16.71 -1.19
CA ALA A 288 13.38 -15.67 -0.17
C ALA A 288 12.39 -14.52 -0.43
N ASN A 289 12.26 -14.08 -1.69
CA ASN A 289 11.32 -13.04 -2.06
C ASN A 289 9.87 -13.53 -1.98
N LEU A 290 9.59 -14.80 -2.28
CA LEU A 290 8.28 -15.41 -2.04
C LEU A 290 7.93 -15.43 -0.55
N MET A 291 8.89 -15.75 0.32
CA MET A 291 8.68 -15.71 1.76
C MET A 291 8.32 -14.30 2.24
N LEU A 292 9.01 -13.28 1.74
CA LEU A 292 8.70 -11.88 2.04
C LEU A 292 7.33 -11.47 1.51
N LEU A 293 6.93 -11.91 0.31
CA LEU A 293 5.60 -11.68 -0.23
C LEU A 293 4.51 -12.28 0.67
N ILE A 294 4.68 -13.54 1.08
CA ILE A 294 3.75 -14.24 1.98
C ILE A 294 3.65 -13.51 3.32
N ASN A 295 4.78 -13.11 3.90
CA ASN A 295 4.81 -12.37 5.16
C ASN A 295 4.15 -10.99 5.06
N ASN A 296 4.30 -10.28 3.93
CA ASN A 296 3.58 -9.03 3.70
C ASN A 296 2.07 -9.29 3.59
N SER A 297 1.66 -10.35 2.90
CA SER A 297 0.23 -10.69 2.75
C SER A 297 -0.49 -10.93 4.08
N LYS A 298 0.21 -11.38 5.14
CA LYS A 298 -0.35 -11.53 6.50
C LYS A 298 -0.88 -10.21 7.07
N GLN A 299 -0.25 -9.09 6.74
CA GLN A 299 -0.64 -7.76 7.24
C GLN A 299 -1.94 -7.25 6.62
N ILE A 300 -2.40 -7.85 5.51
CA ILE A 300 -3.66 -7.48 4.85
C ILE A 300 -4.83 -7.95 5.73
N ALA A 301 -5.62 -7.02 6.25
CA ALA A 301 -6.75 -7.34 7.12
C ALA A 301 -7.99 -7.77 6.31
N SER A 302 -8.20 -7.18 5.14
CA SER A 302 -9.33 -7.51 4.26
C SER A 302 -9.18 -8.90 3.64
N ASP A 303 -10.07 -9.81 4.01
CA ASP A 303 -10.20 -11.16 3.41
C ASP A 303 -10.24 -11.14 1.88
N HIS A 304 -10.93 -10.13 1.31
CA HIS A 304 -11.03 -9.97 -0.13
C HIS A 304 -9.66 -9.71 -0.77
N TYR A 305 -8.90 -8.74 -0.26
CA TYR A 305 -7.59 -8.42 -0.82
C TYR A 305 -6.54 -9.49 -0.48
N LYS A 306 -6.58 -10.07 0.72
CA LYS A 306 -5.70 -11.17 1.14
C LYS A 306 -5.90 -12.38 0.23
N SER A 307 -7.15 -12.82 0.03
CA SER A 307 -7.45 -13.96 -0.86
C SER A 307 -7.04 -13.71 -2.31
N GLN A 308 -7.18 -12.48 -2.84
CA GLN A 308 -6.68 -12.15 -4.19
C GLN A 308 -5.17 -12.32 -4.32
N VAL A 309 -4.40 -11.85 -3.32
CA VAL A 309 -2.93 -12.02 -3.30
C VAL A 309 -2.56 -13.49 -3.21
N LEU A 310 -3.20 -14.24 -2.30
CA LEU A 310 -2.89 -15.67 -2.09
C LEU A 310 -3.26 -16.52 -3.31
N LEU A 311 -4.42 -16.29 -3.92
CA LEU A 311 -4.81 -16.96 -5.16
C LEU A 311 -3.81 -16.68 -6.28
N LYS A 312 -3.31 -15.44 -6.36
CA LYS A 312 -2.30 -15.09 -7.35
C LYS A 312 -0.94 -15.74 -7.07
N ALA A 313 -0.56 -15.88 -5.81
CA ALA A 313 0.65 -16.58 -5.41
C ALA A 313 0.61 -18.07 -5.77
N LEU A 314 -0.57 -18.69 -5.73
CA LEU A 314 -0.78 -20.09 -6.16
C LEU A 314 -0.73 -20.29 -7.69
N ASP A 315 -0.67 -19.23 -8.49
CA ASP A 315 -0.41 -19.32 -9.94
C ASP A 315 1.09 -19.35 -10.26
N LEU A 316 1.97 -19.13 -9.27
CA LEU A 316 3.42 -19.17 -9.44
C LEU A 316 3.93 -20.62 -9.45
N PRO A 317 5.17 -20.87 -9.92
CA PRO A 317 5.80 -22.17 -9.81
C PRO A 317 5.76 -22.73 -8.39
N GLU A 318 5.90 -24.05 -8.28
CA GLU A 318 5.75 -24.81 -7.03
C GLU A 318 6.49 -24.16 -5.84
N LEU A 319 5.75 -23.94 -4.76
CA LEU A 319 6.28 -23.34 -3.54
C LEU A 319 7.22 -24.34 -2.85
N SER A 320 8.36 -23.87 -2.35
CA SER A 320 9.17 -24.68 -1.44
C SER A 320 8.37 -25.06 -0.20
N LYS A 321 8.77 -26.15 0.47
CA LYS A 321 8.13 -26.59 1.72
C LYS A 321 8.07 -25.48 2.78
N GLY A 322 9.08 -24.62 2.85
CA GLY A 322 9.11 -23.47 3.77
C GLY A 322 8.03 -22.44 3.43
N ASN A 323 7.97 -22.04 2.16
CA ASN A 323 6.98 -21.10 1.66
C ASN A 323 5.56 -21.65 1.71
N TYR A 324 5.37 -22.94 1.42
CA TYR A 324 4.08 -23.59 1.52
C TYR A 324 3.54 -23.60 2.97
N ASN A 325 4.38 -23.94 3.96
CA ASN A 325 3.96 -23.86 5.36
C ASN A 325 3.66 -22.42 5.82
N ALA A 326 4.47 -21.45 5.39
CA ALA A 326 4.22 -20.04 5.67
C ALA A 326 2.91 -19.55 5.05
N PHE A 327 2.61 -20.00 3.83
CA PHE A 327 1.37 -19.74 3.09
C PHE A 327 0.17 -20.33 3.82
N LEU A 328 0.21 -21.60 4.22
CA LEU A 328 -0.88 -22.23 4.97
C LEU A 328 -1.19 -21.48 6.27
N GLY A 329 -0.15 -20.97 6.94
CA GLY A 329 -0.31 -20.14 8.14
C GLY A 329 -0.97 -18.78 7.91
N THR A 330 -1.26 -18.38 6.66
CA THR A 330 -2.06 -17.17 6.35
C THR A 330 -3.55 -17.45 6.29
N LEU A 331 -3.95 -18.72 6.13
CA LEU A 331 -5.35 -19.09 5.88
C LEU A 331 -6.23 -18.88 7.11
N SER A 332 -5.69 -19.11 8.31
CA SER A 332 -6.39 -18.90 9.58
C SER A 332 -6.80 -17.43 9.81
N ASP A 333 -6.18 -16.49 9.10
CA ASP A 333 -6.50 -15.08 9.21
C ASP A 333 -7.70 -14.67 8.35
N ILE A 334 -8.17 -15.54 7.44
CA ILE A 334 -9.28 -15.25 6.54
C ILE A 334 -10.59 -15.65 7.23
N GLN A 335 -11.41 -14.66 7.57
CA GLN A 335 -12.64 -14.90 8.34
C GLN A 335 -13.83 -15.29 7.47
N SER A 336 -13.86 -14.81 6.22
CA SER A 336 -14.94 -15.07 5.28
C SER A 336 -14.83 -16.47 4.69
N ASP A 337 -15.82 -17.31 4.99
CA ASP A 337 -15.97 -18.66 4.42
C ASP A 337 -15.91 -18.66 2.88
N HIS A 338 -16.47 -17.62 2.24
CA HIS A 338 -16.42 -17.48 0.78
C HIS A 338 -14.98 -17.34 0.28
N TYR A 339 -14.20 -16.41 0.84
CA TYR A 339 -12.85 -16.12 0.38
C TYR A 339 -11.87 -17.24 0.74
N ILE A 340 -11.97 -17.81 1.93
CA ILE A 340 -11.10 -18.93 2.32
C ILE A 340 -11.40 -20.19 1.49
N THR A 341 -12.67 -20.46 1.18
CA THR A 341 -13.07 -21.58 0.31
C THR A 341 -12.51 -21.45 -1.10
N ALA A 342 -12.41 -20.23 -1.63
CA ALA A 342 -11.77 -20.00 -2.92
C ALA A 342 -10.28 -20.40 -2.88
N VAL A 343 -9.56 -20.06 -1.80
CA VAL A 343 -8.14 -20.43 -1.62
C VAL A 343 -7.97 -21.94 -1.44
N PHE A 344 -8.75 -22.58 -0.56
CA PHE A 344 -8.76 -24.04 -0.41
C PHE A 344 -9.06 -24.74 -1.72
N SER A 345 -10.04 -24.24 -2.46
CA SER A 345 -10.40 -24.81 -3.75
C SER A 345 -9.22 -24.77 -4.72
N LYS A 346 -8.47 -23.66 -4.78
CA LYS A 346 -7.29 -23.53 -5.64
C LYS A 346 -6.16 -24.47 -5.21
N LEU A 347 -5.88 -24.60 -3.91
CA LEU A 347 -4.90 -25.56 -3.39
C LEU A 347 -5.22 -27.01 -3.80
N LEU A 348 -6.50 -27.37 -3.80
CA LEU A 348 -6.98 -28.70 -4.16
C LEU A 348 -6.96 -28.99 -5.68
N ASP A 349 -6.57 -28.03 -6.53
CA ASP A 349 -6.37 -28.29 -7.96
C ASP A 349 -5.08 -29.06 -8.24
N GLU A 350 -4.07 -28.93 -7.37
CA GLU A 350 -2.81 -29.69 -7.43
C GLU A 350 -2.92 -31.01 -6.66
N LYS A 351 -2.08 -31.99 -7.03
CA LYS A 351 -2.02 -33.29 -6.32
C LYS A 351 -1.17 -33.17 -5.07
N LEU A 352 -1.79 -33.36 -3.91
CA LEU A 352 -1.13 -33.29 -2.61
C LEU A 352 -0.66 -34.66 -2.13
N ASP A 353 0.45 -34.71 -1.40
CA ASP A 353 0.82 -35.91 -0.67
C ASP A 353 -0.13 -36.16 0.53
N ALA A 354 -0.03 -37.34 1.14
CA ALA A 354 -0.91 -37.72 2.25
C ALA A 354 -0.76 -36.79 3.48
N SER A 355 0.44 -36.30 3.77
CA SER A 355 0.68 -35.41 4.91
C SER A 355 0.13 -34.01 4.65
N GLU A 356 0.36 -33.48 3.47
CA GLU A 356 -0.13 -32.17 3.02
C GLU A 356 -1.66 -32.15 2.97
N LEU A 357 -2.27 -33.21 2.44
CA LEU A 357 -3.71 -33.35 2.37
C LEU A 357 -4.34 -33.39 3.77
N SER A 358 -3.78 -34.17 4.70
CA SER A 358 -4.29 -34.22 6.08
C SER A 358 -4.21 -32.85 6.76
N LYS A 359 -3.09 -32.13 6.61
CA LYS A 359 -2.97 -30.76 7.15
C LYS A 359 -4.02 -29.82 6.57
N LEU A 360 -4.26 -29.90 5.26
CA LEU A 360 -5.23 -29.05 4.59
C LEU A 360 -6.67 -29.34 5.05
N ILE A 361 -7.02 -30.62 5.26
CA ILE A 361 -8.32 -31.01 5.80
C ILE A 361 -8.51 -30.47 7.22
N HIS A 362 -7.50 -30.61 8.09
CA HIS A 362 -7.56 -30.08 9.45
C HIS A 362 -7.75 -28.56 9.44
N LEU A 363 -6.96 -27.83 8.65
CA LEU A 363 -7.10 -26.38 8.51
C LEU A 363 -8.48 -25.99 8.01
N ALA A 364 -9.03 -26.70 7.03
CA ALA A 364 -10.40 -26.45 6.57
C ALA A 364 -11.40 -26.63 7.72
N GLY A 365 -11.27 -27.72 8.48
CA GLY A 365 -12.07 -28.02 9.69
C GLY A 365 -12.08 -26.89 10.73
N GLU A 366 -10.94 -26.22 10.90
CA GLU A 366 -10.76 -25.16 11.90
C GLU A 366 -11.19 -23.77 11.40
N SER A 367 -11.22 -23.55 10.09
CA SER A 367 -11.35 -22.20 9.52
C SER A 367 -12.60 -21.99 8.67
N VAL A 368 -13.25 -23.05 8.18
CA VAL A 368 -14.50 -22.97 7.40
C VAL A 368 -15.68 -23.28 8.31
N SER A 369 -16.43 -22.23 8.68
CA SER A 369 -17.54 -22.33 9.64
C SER A 369 -18.86 -22.73 8.99
N SER A 370 -19.11 -22.30 7.75
CA SER A 370 -20.34 -22.62 7.04
C SER A 370 -20.33 -24.04 6.48
N ASP A 371 -21.35 -24.83 6.85
CA ASP A 371 -21.62 -26.17 6.31
C ASP A 371 -21.64 -26.21 4.77
N HIS A 372 -22.20 -25.16 4.14
CA HIS A 372 -22.29 -25.07 2.69
C HIS A 372 -20.89 -25.01 2.06
N TYR A 373 -20.05 -24.11 2.57
CA TYR A 373 -18.70 -23.90 2.07
C TYR A 373 -17.78 -25.07 2.43
N MET A 374 -17.91 -25.63 3.63
CA MET A 374 -17.21 -26.87 4.00
C MET A 374 -17.56 -28.02 3.05
N ALA A 375 -18.84 -28.20 2.72
CA ALA A 375 -19.27 -29.21 1.75
C ALA A 375 -18.70 -28.98 0.34
N GLN A 376 -18.48 -27.71 -0.06
CA GLN A 376 -17.76 -27.39 -1.30
C GLN A 376 -16.30 -27.83 -1.24
N VAL A 377 -15.58 -27.49 -0.16
CA VAL A 377 -14.16 -27.87 0.04
C VAL A 377 -14.01 -29.39 0.07
N LEU A 378 -14.72 -30.09 0.95
CA LEU A 378 -14.64 -31.55 1.09
C LEU A 378 -15.11 -32.26 -0.19
N GLY A 379 -16.16 -31.73 -0.84
CA GLY A 379 -16.64 -32.25 -2.11
C GLY A 379 -15.61 -32.12 -3.24
N LYS A 380 -14.87 -31.00 -3.31
CA LYS A 380 -13.79 -30.82 -4.30
C LYS A 380 -12.61 -31.74 -3.98
N LEU A 381 -12.25 -31.84 -2.71
CA LEU A 381 -11.19 -32.73 -2.21
C LEU A 381 -11.43 -34.19 -2.62
N ILE A 382 -12.62 -34.73 -2.32
CA ILE A 382 -13.00 -36.11 -2.71
C ILE A 382 -12.84 -36.32 -4.21
N ASN A 383 -13.21 -35.31 -5.02
CA ASN A 383 -13.14 -35.41 -6.47
C ASN A 383 -11.71 -35.36 -7.02
N LYS A 384 -10.86 -34.51 -6.46
CA LYS A 384 -9.54 -34.17 -7.01
C LYS A 384 -8.41 -34.97 -6.39
N GLN A 385 -8.52 -35.41 -5.15
CA GLN A 385 -7.42 -36.02 -4.39
C GLN A 385 -7.54 -37.54 -4.27
N GLY A 386 -6.41 -38.20 -4.01
CA GLY A 386 -6.38 -39.60 -3.57
C GLY A 386 -6.54 -39.67 -2.05
N LEU A 387 -7.42 -40.53 -1.55
CA LEU A 387 -7.68 -40.68 -0.12
C LEU A 387 -7.01 -41.95 0.40
N SER A 388 -5.87 -41.80 1.08
CA SER A 388 -5.30 -42.89 1.88
C SER A 388 -6.22 -43.23 3.08
N GLY A 389 -5.91 -44.30 3.82
CA GLY A 389 -6.64 -44.65 5.05
C GLY A 389 -6.64 -43.50 6.06
N ASP A 390 -5.46 -42.98 6.40
CA ASP A 390 -5.30 -41.88 7.36
C ASP A 390 -6.02 -40.60 6.88
N ASN A 391 -5.95 -40.28 5.58
CA ASN A 391 -6.66 -39.11 5.04
C ASN A 391 -8.18 -39.26 5.14
N LEU A 392 -8.70 -40.49 5.05
CA LEU A 392 -10.13 -40.74 5.17
C LEU A 392 -10.61 -40.54 6.60
N ASP A 393 -9.85 -40.98 7.59
CA ASP A 393 -10.23 -40.77 8.99
C ASP A 393 -10.22 -39.28 9.34
N VAL A 394 -9.25 -38.51 8.82
CA VAL A 394 -9.23 -37.04 8.94
C VAL A 394 -10.41 -36.40 8.21
N LEU A 395 -10.78 -36.88 7.02
CA LEU A 395 -11.98 -36.43 6.29
C LEU A 395 -13.26 -36.71 7.08
N ILE A 396 -13.39 -37.87 7.70
CA ILE A 396 -14.54 -38.23 8.55
C ILE A 396 -14.57 -37.34 9.81
N GLY A 397 -13.42 -37.04 10.39
CA GLY A 397 -13.30 -36.05 11.46
C GLY A 397 -13.82 -34.68 11.02
N ALA A 398 -13.39 -34.18 9.85
CA ALA A 398 -13.88 -32.90 9.31
C ALA A 398 -15.37 -32.94 8.93
N LEU A 399 -15.91 -34.09 8.53
CA LEU A 399 -17.35 -34.25 8.32
C LEU A 399 -18.17 -34.03 9.59
N SER A 400 -17.62 -34.33 10.76
CA SER A 400 -18.30 -34.12 12.04
C SER A 400 -18.48 -32.64 12.41
N SER A 401 -17.72 -31.72 11.80
CA SER A 401 -17.93 -30.28 11.98
C SER A 401 -19.03 -29.72 11.07
N VAL A 402 -19.55 -30.51 10.11
CA VAL A 402 -20.70 -30.14 9.28
C VAL A 402 -21.99 -30.40 10.05
N GLY A 403 -22.60 -29.35 10.59
CA GLY A 403 -23.80 -29.44 11.43
C GLY A 403 -25.06 -29.83 10.66
N SER A 404 -25.11 -29.54 9.36
CA SER A 404 -26.24 -29.86 8.50
C SER A 404 -26.18 -31.29 7.96
N ASP A 405 -27.11 -32.13 8.41
CA ASP A 405 -27.34 -33.49 7.88
C ASP A 405 -27.50 -33.52 6.35
N HIS A 406 -28.09 -32.48 5.77
CA HIS A 406 -28.23 -32.34 4.32
C HIS A 406 -26.86 -32.28 3.63
N TYR A 407 -25.98 -31.39 4.10
CA TYR A 407 -24.67 -31.21 3.51
C TYR A 407 -23.75 -32.41 3.79
N SER A 408 -23.84 -33.01 4.97
CA SER A 408 -23.17 -34.27 5.29
C SER A 408 -23.58 -35.38 4.32
N ALA A 409 -24.88 -35.54 4.05
CA ALA A 409 -25.35 -36.50 3.06
C ALA A 409 -24.89 -36.19 1.63
N VAL A 410 -24.80 -34.91 1.24
CA VAL A 410 -24.24 -34.52 -0.07
C VAL A 410 -22.78 -34.95 -0.22
N ILE A 411 -21.96 -34.78 0.82
CA ILE A 411 -20.56 -35.18 0.79
C ILE A 411 -20.41 -36.70 0.79
N LEU A 412 -21.17 -37.40 1.64
CA LEU A 412 -21.17 -38.87 1.71
C LEU A 412 -21.62 -39.51 0.39
N LYS A 413 -22.63 -38.96 -0.28
CA LYS A 413 -23.05 -39.41 -1.62
C LYS A 413 -21.95 -39.24 -2.68
N LYS A 414 -21.08 -38.24 -2.56
CA LYS A 414 -19.89 -38.09 -3.43
C LYS A 414 -18.84 -39.13 -3.08
N LEU A 415 -18.60 -39.36 -1.79
CA LEU A 415 -17.64 -40.35 -1.29
C LEU A 415 -18.04 -41.78 -1.71
N ALA A 416 -19.34 -42.10 -1.72
CA ALA A 416 -19.87 -43.39 -2.16
C ALA A 416 -19.49 -43.79 -3.59
N ARG A 417 -19.13 -42.82 -4.43
CA ARG A 417 -18.69 -43.03 -5.82
C ARG A 417 -17.20 -43.36 -5.93
N LYS A 418 -16.47 -43.36 -4.82
CA LYS A 418 -15.04 -43.67 -4.77
C LYS A 418 -14.84 -45.16 -4.49
N ASN A 419 -13.74 -45.69 -5.01
CA ASN A 419 -13.33 -47.05 -4.71
C ASN A 419 -12.62 -47.06 -3.36
N LEU A 420 -13.36 -47.43 -2.30
CA LEU A 420 -12.86 -47.49 -0.93
C LEU A 420 -12.55 -48.95 -0.57
N SER A 421 -11.52 -49.15 0.25
CA SER A 421 -11.26 -50.47 0.84
C SER A 421 -12.37 -50.88 1.82
N GLU A 422 -12.45 -52.15 2.16
CA GLU A 422 -13.38 -52.63 3.18
C GLU A 422 -13.19 -51.95 4.54
N SER A 423 -11.94 -51.72 4.95
CA SER A 423 -11.64 -50.98 6.19
C SER A 423 -12.15 -49.54 6.13
N GLN A 424 -11.97 -48.87 5.00
CA GLN A 424 -12.45 -47.51 4.76
C GLN A 424 -13.99 -47.44 4.78
N LEU A 425 -14.68 -48.41 4.17
CA LEU A 425 -16.15 -48.50 4.22
C LEU A 425 -16.66 -48.66 5.65
N VAL A 426 -16.02 -49.51 6.46
CA VAL A 426 -16.36 -49.67 7.88
C VAL A 426 -16.18 -48.36 8.65
N SER A 427 -15.07 -47.64 8.46
CA SER A 427 -14.86 -46.31 9.09
C SER A 427 -15.95 -45.32 8.69
N VAL A 428 -16.32 -45.27 7.41
CA VAL A 428 -17.37 -44.39 6.91
C VAL A 428 -18.72 -44.69 7.58
N PHE A 429 -19.14 -45.96 7.66
CA PHE A 429 -20.42 -46.31 8.29
C PHE A 429 -20.46 -46.00 9.79
N ARG A 430 -19.34 -46.16 10.50
CA ARG A 430 -19.24 -45.70 11.90
C ARG A 430 -19.43 -44.19 12.01
N GLY A 431 -18.83 -43.42 11.11
CA GLY A 431 -18.98 -41.96 11.06
C GLY A 431 -20.40 -41.49 10.71
N MET A 432 -21.16 -42.25 9.92
CA MET A 432 -22.53 -41.89 9.54
C MET A 432 -23.51 -41.81 10.72
N SER A 433 -23.17 -42.43 11.86
CA SER A 433 -23.98 -42.36 13.10
C SER A 433 -24.20 -40.93 13.62
N GLN A 434 -23.42 -39.96 13.16
CA GLN A 434 -23.57 -38.54 13.53
C GLN A 434 -24.74 -37.85 12.79
N ILE A 435 -25.25 -38.43 11.70
CA ILE A 435 -26.37 -37.85 10.96
C ILE A 435 -27.66 -38.11 11.73
N SER A 436 -28.32 -37.03 12.16
CA SER A 436 -29.52 -37.12 13.01
C SER A 436 -30.79 -37.36 12.19
N SER A 437 -30.85 -36.85 10.97
CA SER A 437 -31.98 -37.03 10.08
C SER A 437 -32.01 -38.42 9.46
N ASP A 438 -33.00 -39.22 9.86
CA ASP A 438 -33.32 -40.52 9.28
C ASP A 438 -33.38 -40.51 7.75
N HIS A 439 -33.94 -39.44 7.17
CA HIS A 439 -34.04 -39.28 5.72
C HIS A 439 -32.65 -39.19 5.07
N TYR A 440 -31.81 -38.27 5.56
CA TYR A 440 -30.48 -38.04 4.99
C TYR A 440 -29.50 -39.19 5.29
N LEU A 441 -29.62 -39.84 6.44
CA LEU A 441 -28.87 -41.04 6.78
C LEU A 441 -29.24 -42.20 5.84
N SER A 442 -30.54 -42.48 5.68
CA SER A 442 -31.03 -43.53 4.77
C SER A 442 -30.57 -43.29 3.33
N GLU A 443 -30.68 -42.06 2.84
CA GLU A 443 -30.23 -41.66 1.52
C GLU A 443 -28.71 -41.80 1.32
N SER A 444 -27.93 -41.56 2.37
CA SER A 444 -26.47 -41.75 2.34
C SER A 444 -26.11 -43.23 2.32
N LEU A 445 -26.72 -44.05 3.17
CA LEU A 445 -26.53 -45.50 3.21
C LEU A 445 -26.87 -46.14 1.87
N ILE A 446 -28.03 -45.82 1.28
CA ILE A 446 -28.44 -46.33 -0.03
C ILE A 446 -27.37 -46.05 -1.10
N ALA A 447 -26.70 -44.90 -1.06
CA ALA A 447 -25.67 -44.57 -2.03
C ALA A 447 -24.44 -45.50 -1.96
N PHE A 448 -24.14 -46.07 -0.79
CA PHE A 448 -23.04 -47.01 -0.61
C PHE A 448 -23.41 -48.47 -0.86
N ALA A 449 -24.71 -48.80 -1.02
CA ALA A 449 -25.17 -50.17 -1.19
C ALA A 449 -24.45 -50.96 -2.32
N PRO A 450 -24.10 -50.38 -3.48
CA PRO A 450 -23.32 -51.09 -4.49
C PRO A 450 -21.97 -51.59 -3.98
N SER A 451 -21.22 -50.74 -3.25
CA SER A 451 -19.92 -51.11 -2.68
C SER A 451 -20.06 -52.14 -1.57
N VAL A 452 -21.11 -52.04 -0.74
CA VAL A 452 -21.41 -53.02 0.32
C VAL A 452 -21.74 -54.39 -0.25
N ASN A 453 -22.52 -54.45 -1.34
CA ASN A 453 -22.87 -55.70 -2.01
C ASN A 453 -21.66 -56.43 -2.60
N ALA A 454 -20.63 -55.68 -2.99
CA ALA A 454 -19.37 -56.20 -3.49
C ALA A 454 -18.34 -56.53 -2.39
N SER A 455 -18.66 -56.23 -1.12
CA SER A 455 -17.76 -56.40 0.02
C SER A 455 -18.09 -57.62 0.88
N GLY A 456 -17.14 -58.03 1.72
CA GLY A 456 -17.30 -59.10 2.69
C GLY A 456 -18.23 -58.79 3.86
N ASP A 457 -18.47 -59.80 4.69
CA ASP A 457 -19.48 -59.76 5.76
C ASP A 457 -19.27 -58.66 6.79
N ASN A 458 -18.01 -58.32 7.10
CA ASN A 458 -17.67 -57.25 8.04
C ASN A 458 -18.21 -55.88 7.58
N VAL A 459 -18.14 -55.57 6.29
CA VAL A 459 -18.69 -54.33 5.73
C VAL A 459 -20.22 -54.35 5.77
N LYS A 460 -20.83 -55.50 5.45
CA LYS A 460 -22.29 -55.68 5.49
C LYS A 460 -22.82 -55.54 6.92
N GLU A 461 -22.09 -56.02 7.92
CA GLU A 461 -22.45 -55.86 9.33
C GLU A 461 -22.37 -54.39 9.76
N ALA A 462 -21.27 -53.69 9.46
CA ALA A 462 -21.13 -52.26 9.75
C ALA A 462 -22.24 -51.41 9.09
N TYR A 463 -22.62 -51.74 7.85
CA TYR A 463 -23.76 -51.10 7.17
C TYR A 463 -25.09 -51.34 7.90
N ARG A 464 -25.36 -52.59 8.32
CA ARG A 464 -26.59 -52.93 9.06
C ARG A 464 -26.63 -52.23 10.41
N ASP A 465 -25.49 -52.10 11.09
CA ASP A 465 -25.40 -51.36 12.35
C ASP A 465 -25.69 -49.87 12.17
N ALA A 466 -25.18 -49.26 11.11
CA ALA A 466 -25.56 -47.89 10.76
C ALA A 466 -27.04 -47.76 10.38
N CYS A 467 -27.65 -48.77 9.73
CA CYS A 467 -29.10 -48.75 9.50
C CYS A 467 -29.90 -48.75 10.81
N LYS A 468 -29.47 -49.49 11.83
CA LYS A 468 -30.19 -49.61 13.11
C LYS A 468 -30.31 -48.28 13.87
N THR A 469 -29.53 -47.27 13.52
CA THR A 469 -29.66 -45.92 14.13
C THR A 469 -30.77 -45.09 13.50
N ILE A 470 -31.39 -45.54 12.40
CA ILE A 470 -32.55 -44.90 11.78
C ILE A 470 -33.80 -45.22 12.60
N SER A 471 -34.48 -44.20 13.11
CA SER A 471 -35.68 -44.37 13.95
C SER A 471 -36.94 -44.63 13.11
N SER A 472 -37.05 -44.02 11.93
CA SER A 472 -38.17 -44.20 11.01
C SER A 472 -38.14 -45.57 10.35
N GLU A 473 -39.16 -46.39 10.60
CA GLU A 473 -39.34 -47.71 9.97
C GLU A 473 -39.29 -47.64 8.43
N THR A 474 -39.84 -46.57 7.86
CA THR A 474 -39.86 -46.38 6.40
C THR A 474 -38.45 -46.19 5.86
N TYR A 475 -37.66 -45.30 6.46
CA TYR A 475 -36.29 -45.02 6.03
C TYR A 475 -35.33 -46.16 6.37
N TYR A 476 -35.52 -46.82 7.51
CA TYR A 476 -34.80 -48.03 7.91
C TYR A 476 -35.01 -49.15 6.90
N GLY A 477 -36.27 -49.48 6.59
CA GLY A 477 -36.61 -50.53 5.64
C GLY A 477 -36.13 -50.22 4.23
N ARG A 478 -36.11 -48.93 3.83
CA ARG A 478 -35.52 -48.50 2.54
C ARG A 478 -34.01 -48.76 2.50
N ALA A 479 -33.27 -48.38 3.54
CA ALA A 479 -31.82 -48.58 3.59
C ALA A 479 -31.43 -50.07 3.67
N LEU A 480 -32.12 -50.86 4.50
CA LEU A 480 -31.82 -52.28 4.68
C LEU A 480 -32.04 -53.10 3.40
N ARG A 481 -33.10 -52.80 2.63
CA ARG A 481 -33.41 -53.48 1.36
C ARG A 481 -32.47 -53.11 0.20
N ALA A 482 -31.60 -52.12 0.38
CA ALA A 482 -30.66 -51.71 -0.67
C ALA A 482 -29.50 -52.71 -0.84
N ILE A 483 -29.19 -53.50 0.20
CA ILE A 483 -28.13 -54.51 0.18
C ILE A 483 -28.69 -55.93 0.00
N LYS A 484 -27.92 -56.81 -0.64
CA LYS A 484 -28.29 -58.20 -1.01
C LYS A 484 -27.56 -59.25 -0.19
#